data_AF-A0A1G1G207-F1
#
_entry.id   AF-A0A1G1G207-F1
#
_cell.length_a   1.000
_cell.length_b   1.000
_cell.length_c   1.000
_cell.angle_alpha   90.00
_cell.angle_beta   90.00
_cell.angle_gamma   90.00
#
_symmetry.space_group_name_H-M   'P 1'
#
loop_
_entity.id
_entity.type
_entity.pdbx_description
1 polymer ?
#
loop_
_entity_poly.entity_id
_entity_poly.type
_entity_poly.pdbx_seq_one_letter_code
_entity_poly.pdbx_strand_id
1 'polypeptide(L)'
;MSSLIQNISSKVSIERLKQYVNDVEGLRHGWENYETLEEKAEFIERTLSSFNLNLESQKVPFHGRTYKNIVATMEGLDKGSDIILLGAHYDAAWGSPGADDNASGVAVLLEVANILSNQKLNKTLQFVAFTLEEPQPQTLKILIGSSHFAKEAKKQNKKYKAVLILESVGYTDMAEGSQHVPFFVRIPISKKGNFLGIIANRRSKDLLDTFSQTSCKYVPDLITVPYKVPLSGRIIPETRFSDHAPFWDCGYPAIMLTDTAMFRNPYYHTHNDRIETLDFVFIVNVTKAVVSVICELGNQILP
;
A
#
# COMPACT_ATOMS: atom_id res chain seq x y z
N MET A 1 -14.39 -20.74 7.69
CA MET A 1 -13.38 -19.71 7.35
C MET A 1 -13.23 -19.51 5.85
N SER A 2 -12.96 -20.56 5.05
CA SER A 2 -12.73 -20.41 3.59
C SER A 2 -13.90 -19.78 2.81
N SER A 3 -15.14 -20.23 3.04
CA SER A 3 -16.33 -19.66 2.38
C SER A 3 -16.61 -18.20 2.79
N LEU A 4 -16.23 -17.82 4.01
CA LEU A 4 -16.41 -16.45 4.52
C LEU A 4 -15.45 -15.47 3.85
N ILE A 5 -14.16 -15.82 3.79
CA ILE A 5 -13.15 -14.98 3.13
C ILE A 5 -13.49 -14.80 1.65
N GLN A 6 -13.94 -15.87 0.97
CA GLN A 6 -14.39 -15.79 -0.42
C GLN A 6 -15.57 -14.81 -0.57
N ASN A 7 -16.57 -14.88 0.31
CA ASN A 7 -17.73 -13.99 0.30
C ASN A 7 -17.30 -12.51 0.54
N ILE A 8 -16.43 -12.26 1.51
CA ILE A 8 -15.99 -10.89 1.81
C ILE A 8 -15.17 -10.32 0.65
N SER A 9 -14.19 -11.07 0.14
CA SER A 9 -13.38 -10.64 -1.01
C SER A 9 -14.21 -10.47 -2.29
N SER A 10 -15.32 -11.18 -2.46
CA SER A 10 -16.23 -10.96 -3.60
C SER A 10 -16.95 -9.61 -3.60
N LYS A 11 -16.92 -8.86 -2.49
CA LYS A 11 -17.53 -7.51 -2.39
C LYS A 11 -16.70 -6.42 -3.09
N VAL A 12 -15.46 -6.73 -3.48
CA VAL A 12 -14.58 -5.80 -4.21
C VAL A 12 -15.27 -5.35 -5.50
N SER A 13 -15.43 -4.03 -5.66
CA SER A 13 -16.06 -3.40 -6.83
C SER A 13 -15.00 -2.72 -7.70
N ILE A 14 -14.99 -3.10 -8.97
CA ILE A 14 -14.14 -2.48 -9.98
C ILE A 14 -14.54 -1.01 -10.23
N GLU A 15 -15.83 -0.69 -10.13
CA GLU A 15 -16.37 0.66 -10.32
C GLU A 15 -15.92 1.60 -9.21
N ARG A 16 -15.95 1.15 -7.94
CA ARG A 16 -15.42 1.95 -6.82
C ARG A 16 -13.92 2.16 -6.94
N LEU A 17 -13.17 1.12 -7.30
CA LEU A 17 -11.73 1.23 -7.53
C LEU A 17 -11.42 2.27 -8.62
N LYS A 18 -12.13 2.24 -9.75
CA LYS A 18 -12.01 3.26 -10.81
C LYS A 18 -12.32 4.67 -10.32
N GLN A 19 -13.40 4.82 -9.57
CA GLN A 19 -13.80 6.11 -9.01
C GLN A 19 -12.73 6.64 -8.05
N TYR A 20 -12.21 5.81 -7.15
CA TYR A 20 -11.16 6.22 -6.22
C TYR A 20 -9.86 6.60 -6.92
N VAL A 21 -9.42 5.87 -7.94
CA VAL A 21 -8.24 6.28 -8.73
C VAL A 21 -8.51 7.64 -9.38
N ASN A 22 -9.66 7.82 -10.03
CA ASN A 22 -10.02 9.08 -10.69
C ASN A 22 -10.06 10.27 -9.72
N ASP A 23 -10.58 10.07 -8.51
CA ASP A 23 -10.68 11.12 -7.50
C ASP A 23 -9.33 11.48 -6.86
N VAL A 24 -8.38 10.54 -6.84
CA VAL A 24 -7.03 10.75 -6.28
C VAL A 24 -6.05 11.25 -7.34
N GLU A 25 -6.15 10.78 -8.59
CA GLU A 25 -5.29 11.20 -9.71
C GLU A 25 -5.26 12.73 -9.83
N GLY A 26 -4.10 13.25 -10.23
CA GLY A 26 -3.85 14.66 -10.47
C GLY A 26 -2.52 15.09 -9.89
N LEU A 27 -2.04 16.26 -10.33
CA LEU A 27 -0.81 16.85 -9.82
C LEU A 27 -0.96 17.13 -8.33
N ARG A 28 -0.21 16.39 -7.52
CA ARG A 28 -0.29 16.42 -6.06
C ARG A 28 1.08 16.24 -5.41
N HIS A 29 2.12 16.74 -6.07
CA HIS A 29 3.46 16.72 -5.50
C HIS A 29 3.51 17.59 -4.23
N GLY A 30 4.15 17.05 -3.19
CA GLY A 30 4.16 17.59 -1.83
C GLY A 30 4.42 19.09 -1.71
N TRP A 31 5.39 19.60 -2.45
CA TRP A 31 5.75 21.02 -2.39
C TRP A 31 5.06 21.86 -3.46
N GLU A 32 5.03 21.37 -4.69
CA GLU A 32 4.58 22.12 -5.86
C GLU A 32 3.06 22.29 -5.89
N ASN A 33 2.33 21.26 -5.47
CA ASN A 33 0.88 21.20 -5.54
C ASN A 33 0.27 21.03 -4.14
N TYR A 34 0.73 21.84 -3.19
CA TYR A 34 0.34 21.71 -1.79
C TYR A 34 -1.18 21.81 -1.58
N GLU A 35 -1.85 22.75 -2.24
CA GLU A 35 -3.31 22.88 -2.13
C GLU A 35 -4.02 21.62 -2.65
N THR A 36 -3.64 21.12 -3.83
CA THR A 36 -4.25 19.91 -4.40
C THR A 36 -3.93 18.66 -3.56
N LEU A 37 -2.72 18.56 -2.99
CA LEU A 37 -2.38 17.51 -2.04
C LEU A 37 -3.32 17.53 -0.83
N GLU A 38 -3.58 18.72 -0.25
CA GLU A 38 -4.51 18.86 0.87
C GLU A 38 -5.95 18.52 0.47
N GLU A 39 -6.39 18.88 -0.75
CA GLU A 39 -7.70 18.46 -1.28
C GLU A 39 -7.82 16.93 -1.39
N LYS A 40 -6.76 16.24 -1.84
CA LYS A 40 -6.73 14.77 -1.86
C LYS A 40 -6.75 14.19 -0.46
N ALA A 41 -6.03 14.80 0.47
CA ALA A 41 -6.05 14.40 1.86
C ALA A 41 -7.46 14.52 2.47
N GLU A 42 -8.16 15.63 2.22
CA GLU A 42 -9.55 15.82 2.65
C GLU A 42 -10.51 14.82 2.00
N PHE A 43 -10.32 14.49 0.72
CA PHE A 43 -11.10 13.46 0.05
C PHE A 43 -10.94 12.09 0.74
N ILE A 44 -9.71 11.71 1.08
CA ILE A 44 -9.41 10.45 1.79
C ILE A 44 -10.03 10.49 3.19
N GLU A 45 -9.88 11.59 3.93
CA GLU A 45 -10.50 11.78 5.26
C GLU A 45 -12.02 11.64 5.20
N ARG A 46 -12.69 12.33 4.27
CA ARG A 46 -14.15 12.23 4.08
C ARG A 46 -14.58 10.81 3.75
N THR A 47 -13.88 10.15 2.83
CA THR A 47 -14.19 8.77 2.43
C THR A 47 -14.08 7.81 3.62
N LEU A 48 -12.95 7.84 4.34
CA LEU A 48 -12.74 6.99 5.51
C LEU A 48 -13.70 7.30 6.66
N SER A 49 -14.08 8.58 6.85
CA SER A 49 -15.07 8.99 7.87
C SER A 49 -16.49 8.48 7.58
N SER A 50 -16.79 8.14 6.33
CA SER A 50 -18.09 7.55 5.95
C SER A 50 -18.21 6.08 6.36
N PHE A 51 -17.09 5.47 6.80
CA PHE A 51 -17.03 4.10 7.29
C PHE A 51 -17.04 4.07 8.83
N ASN A 52 -17.30 2.89 9.40
CA ASN A 52 -17.29 2.68 10.85
C ASN A 52 -15.84 2.58 11.39
N LEU A 53 -15.09 3.69 11.34
CA LEU A 53 -13.68 3.79 11.70
C LEU A 53 -13.42 5.01 12.60
N ASN A 54 -12.42 4.90 13.46
CA ASN A 54 -11.91 6.03 14.23
C ASN A 54 -10.85 6.78 13.42
N LEU A 55 -11.16 8.01 12.99
CA LEU A 55 -10.27 8.83 12.16
C LEU A 55 -9.38 9.76 13.01
N GLU A 56 -8.09 9.82 12.67
CA GLU A 56 -7.10 10.74 13.22
C GLU A 56 -6.20 11.28 12.09
N SER A 57 -5.85 12.57 12.14
CA SER A 57 -4.88 13.18 11.24
C SER A 57 -3.59 13.46 12.00
N GLN A 58 -2.52 12.75 11.68
CA GLN A 58 -1.20 12.96 12.29
C GLN A 58 -0.46 14.06 11.53
N LYS A 59 -0.26 15.21 12.17
CA LYS A 59 0.49 16.34 11.60
C LYS A 59 1.95 15.98 11.35
N VAL A 60 2.46 16.36 10.18
CA VAL A 60 3.85 16.18 9.75
C VAL A 60 4.43 17.54 9.35
N PRO A 61 5.09 18.25 10.29
CA PRO A 61 5.74 19.52 9.99
C PRO A 61 6.96 19.32 9.07
N PHE A 62 7.03 20.05 7.97
CA PHE A 62 8.16 20.01 7.03
C PHE A 62 8.35 21.36 6.33
N HIS A 63 9.55 21.93 6.42
CA HIS A 63 9.96 23.19 5.77
C HIS A 63 8.93 24.34 5.88
N GLY A 64 8.41 24.58 7.08
CA GLY A 64 7.48 25.68 7.34
C GLY A 64 6.03 25.43 6.91
N ARG A 65 5.72 24.25 6.35
CA ARG A 65 4.35 23.77 6.10
C ARG A 65 4.02 22.61 7.03
N THR A 66 2.72 22.33 7.17
CA THR A 66 2.22 21.19 7.93
C THR A 66 1.45 20.29 7.00
N TYR A 67 1.94 19.07 6.83
CA TYR A 67 1.29 18.00 6.09
C TYR A 67 0.57 17.06 7.07
N LYS A 68 -0.12 16.04 6.58
CA LYS A 68 -0.79 15.07 7.45
C LYS A 68 -0.74 13.64 6.90
N ASN A 69 -0.41 12.69 7.76
CA ASN A 69 -0.81 11.30 7.52
C ASN A 69 -2.27 11.15 7.97
N ILE A 70 -3.06 10.39 7.23
CA ILE A 70 -4.46 10.11 7.58
C ILE A 70 -4.53 8.70 8.13
N VAL A 71 -5.05 8.55 9.34
CA VAL A 71 -5.08 7.28 10.07
C VAL A 71 -6.52 6.93 10.39
N ALA A 72 -7.05 5.86 9.82
CA ALA A 72 -8.35 5.32 10.17
C ALA A 72 -8.18 3.97 10.87
N THR A 73 -8.73 3.84 12.07
CA THR A 73 -8.56 2.66 12.92
C THR A 73 -9.88 1.93 13.12
N MET A 74 -9.90 0.62 12.84
CA MET A 74 -10.97 -0.29 13.24
C MET A 74 -10.51 -1.07 14.47
N GLU A 75 -11.16 -0.87 15.60
CA GLU A 75 -10.79 -1.59 16.83
C GLU A 75 -11.10 -3.08 16.73
N GLY A 76 -10.12 -3.90 17.10
CA GLY A 76 -10.31 -5.35 17.22
C GLY A 76 -11.14 -5.73 18.44
N LEU A 77 -11.71 -6.93 18.42
CA LEU A 77 -12.43 -7.48 19.57
C LEU A 77 -11.49 -7.73 20.77
N ASP A 78 -10.24 -8.12 20.51
CA ASP A 78 -9.25 -8.33 21.55
C ASP A 78 -8.57 -7.01 21.91
N LYS A 79 -8.94 -6.44 23.06
CA LYS A 79 -8.33 -5.21 23.58
C LYS A 79 -6.82 -5.38 23.76
N GLY A 80 -6.04 -4.45 23.19
CA GLY A 80 -4.58 -4.48 23.26
C GLY A 80 -3.92 -5.49 22.32
N SER A 81 -4.68 -6.02 21.35
CA SER A 81 -4.12 -6.87 20.30
C SER A 81 -3.08 -6.13 19.44
N ASP A 82 -2.14 -6.89 18.89
CA ASP A 82 -1.21 -6.37 17.89
C ASP A 82 -1.97 -5.84 16.66
N ILE A 83 -1.43 -4.78 16.07
CA ILE A 83 -2.06 -4.05 14.97
C ILE A 83 -1.68 -4.67 13.62
N ILE A 84 -2.63 -4.73 12.70
CA ILE A 84 -2.38 -4.94 11.26
C ILE A 84 -2.55 -3.60 10.57
N LEU A 85 -1.50 -3.12 9.90
CA LEU A 85 -1.52 -1.86 9.16
C LEU A 85 -1.57 -2.14 7.65
N LEU A 86 -2.48 -1.47 6.95
CA LEU A 86 -2.47 -1.31 5.50
C LEU A 86 -2.19 0.16 5.17
N GLY A 87 -1.19 0.43 4.34
CA GLY A 87 -0.82 1.80 3.98
C GLY A 87 -0.51 1.98 2.51
N ALA A 88 -0.63 3.22 2.04
CA ALA A 88 -0.25 3.71 0.72
C ALA A 88 0.07 5.21 0.85
N HIS A 89 0.96 5.76 0.05
CA HIS A 89 1.13 7.21 0.02
C HIS A 89 0.13 7.85 -0.94
N TYR A 90 -0.23 9.10 -0.67
CA TYR A 90 -1.21 9.84 -1.47
C TYR A 90 -0.63 11.06 -2.19
N ASP A 91 0.64 11.40 -1.99
CA ASP A 91 1.34 12.33 -2.87
C ASP A 91 1.71 11.66 -4.21
N ALA A 92 2.34 12.43 -5.10
CA ALA A 92 2.82 11.95 -6.40
C ALA A 92 4.13 12.65 -6.77
N ALA A 93 4.92 12.02 -7.63
CA ALA A 93 6.13 12.60 -8.17
C ALA A 93 5.89 13.94 -8.87
N TRP A 94 6.95 14.75 -8.93
CA TRP A 94 6.93 16.05 -9.61
C TRP A 94 6.41 15.94 -11.05
N GLY A 95 5.34 16.69 -11.37
CA GLY A 95 4.74 16.68 -12.71
C GLY A 95 4.01 15.39 -13.11
N SER A 96 3.90 14.42 -12.21
CA SER A 96 3.13 13.18 -12.43
C SER A 96 1.69 13.32 -11.93
N PRO A 97 0.68 12.90 -12.71
CA PRO A 97 -0.68 12.70 -12.23
C PRO A 97 -0.80 11.51 -11.28
N GLY A 98 0.15 10.59 -11.29
CA GLY A 98 0.29 9.54 -10.29
C GLY A 98 -0.86 8.56 -10.23
N ALA A 99 -1.39 8.11 -11.37
CA ALA A 99 -2.51 7.18 -11.38
C ALA A 99 -2.13 5.78 -10.86
N ASP A 100 -1.04 5.23 -11.36
CA ASP A 100 -0.43 4.03 -10.82
C ASP A 100 0.31 4.34 -9.53
N ASP A 101 1.12 5.41 -9.54
CA ASP A 101 1.99 5.85 -8.45
C ASP A 101 1.49 7.15 -7.76
N ASN A 102 0.67 7.08 -6.71
CA ASN A 102 0.14 5.88 -6.08
C ASN A 102 -1.36 5.93 -5.83
N ALA A 103 -2.13 6.52 -6.77
CA ALA A 103 -3.58 6.53 -6.67
C ALA A 103 -4.17 5.11 -6.71
N SER A 104 -3.52 4.17 -7.41
CA SER A 104 -3.88 2.75 -7.40
C SER A 104 -3.79 2.15 -5.99
N GLY A 105 -2.72 2.39 -5.24
CA GLY A 105 -2.57 1.94 -3.85
C GLY A 105 -3.58 2.58 -2.91
N VAL A 106 -3.83 3.89 -3.05
CA VAL A 106 -4.88 4.57 -2.27
C VAL A 106 -6.26 3.99 -2.55
N ALA A 107 -6.58 3.69 -3.81
CA ALA A 107 -7.86 3.07 -4.18
C ALA A 107 -8.04 1.69 -3.54
N VAL A 108 -7.00 0.85 -3.56
CA VAL A 108 -7.01 -0.45 -2.87
C VAL A 108 -7.21 -0.26 -1.35
N LEU A 109 -6.51 0.70 -0.73
CA LEU A 109 -6.65 1.00 0.70
C LEU A 109 -8.09 1.39 1.06
N LEU A 110 -8.71 2.31 0.30
CA LEU A 110 -10.08 2.77 0.52
C LEU A 110 -11.11 1.65 0.35
N GLU A 111 -10.95 0.82 -0.69
CA GLU A 111 -11.88 -0.29 -0.94
C GLU A 111 -11.77 -1.41 0.12
N VAL A 112 -10.55 -1.71 0.57
CA VAL A 112 -10.35 -2.64 1.69
C VAL A 112 -10.98 -2.09 2.96
N ALA A 113 -10.79 -0.79 3.25
CA ALA A 113 -11.39 -0.14 4.42
C ALA A 113 -12.92 -0.21 4.40
N ASN A 114 -13.54 0.10 3.26
CA ASN A 114 -15.00 -0.01 3.02
C ASN A 114 -15.54 -1.43 3.32
N ILE A 115 -14.85 -2.45 2.81
CA ILE A 115 -15.27 -3.84 2.98
C ILE A 115 -15.11 -4.31 4.43
N LEU A 116 -13.95 -4.01 5.03
CA LEU A 116 -13.57 -4.53 6.34
C LEU A 116 -14.18 -3.76 7.50
N SER A 117 -14.54 -2.48 7.36
CA SER A 117 -15.19 -1.69 8.43
C SER A 117 -16.54 -2.27 8.89
N ASN A 118 -17.13 -3.15 8.08
CA ASN A 118 -18.37 -3.87 8.35
C ASN A 118 -18.14 -5.30 8.88
N GLN A 119 -16.88 -5.69 9.13
CA GLN A 119 -16.51 -7.01 9.63
C GLN A 119 -16.04 -6.92 11.09
N LYS A 120 -16.04 -8.07 11.79
CA LYS A 120 -15.47 -8.20 13.13
C LYS A 120 -14.19 -9.00 13.06
N LEU A 121 -13.09 -8.43 13.54
CA LEU A 121 -11.78 -9.07 13.62
C LEU A 121 -11.25 -9.02 15.06
N ASN A 122 -10.43 -9.99 15.43
CA ASN A 122 -9.82 -9.98 16.77
C ASN A 122 -8.73 -8.92 16.87
N LYS A 123 -8.03 -8.65 15.77
CA LYS A 123 -6.94 -7.67 15.69
C LYS A 123 -7.46 -6.29 15.30
N THR A 124 -6.87 -5.25 15.88
CA THR A 124 -7.07 -3.87 15.43
C THR A 124 -6.46 -3.69 14.04
N LEU A 125 -7.22 -3.06 13.14
CA LEU A 125 -6.75 -2.67 11.81
C LEU A 125 -6.49 -1.17 11.75
N GLN A 126 -5.40 -0.77 11.11
CA GLN A 126 -5.12 0.62 10.77
C GLN A 126 -4.97 0.77 9.25
N PHE A 127 -5.71 1.71 8.68
CA PHE A 127 -5.57 2.18 7.31
C PHE A 127 -4.84 3.52 7.36
N VAL A 128 -3.69 3.62 6.69
CA VAL A 128 -2.86 4.83 6.77
C VAL A 128 -2.51 5.34 5.37
N ALA A 129 -3.01 6.54 5.04
CA ALA A 129 -2.55 7.26 3.86
C ALA A 129 -1.37 8.15 4.25
N PHE A 130 -0.19 7.86 3.71
CA PHE A 130 1.05 8.58 4.01
C PHE A 130 1.24 9.79 3.10
N THR A 131 1.76 10.87 3.66
CA THR A 131 2.14 12.07 2.91
C THR A 131 3.65 12.09 2.66
N LEU A 132 4.08 12.75 1.58
CA LEU A 132 5.49 13.03 1.31
C LEU A 132 6.37 11.78 1.23
N GLU A 133 5.92 10.73 0.54
CA GLU A 133 6.79 9.63 0.12
C GLU A 133 7.85 10.18 -0.83
N GLU A 134 7.43 11.04 -1.76
CA GLU A 134 8.20 11.42 -2.93
C GLU A 134 9.33 12.40 -2.64
N PRO A 135 10.37 12.47 -3.49
CA PRO A 135 11.52 13.35 -3.28
C PRO A 135 11.15 14.83 -3.21
N GLN A 136 11.46 15.48 -2.09
CA GLN A 136 11.18 16.91 -1.90
C GLN A 136 12.35 17.80 -2.37
N PRO A 137 12.11 18.86 -3.17
CA PRO A 137 13.16 19.63 -3.86
C PRO A 137 14.13 20.34 -2.91
N GLN A 138 13.72 20.65 -1.68
CA GLN A 138 14.55 21.38 -0.71
C GLN A 138 15.67 20.52 -0.12
N THR A 139 15.47 19.20 -0.06
CA THR A 139 16.40 18.30 0.66
C THR A 139 16.63 16.95 -0.01
N LEU A 140 15.93 16.65 -1.11
CA LEU A 140 15.84 15.32 -1.74
C LEU A 140 15.42 14.22 -0.75
N LYS A 141 14.80 14.59 0.37
CA LYS A 141 14.26 13.64 1.34
C LYS A 141 13.01 13.00 0.78
N ILE A 142 12.92 11.69 1.00
CA ILE A 142 11.79 10.81 0.70
C ILE A 142 11.24 10.22 2.00
N LEU A 143 10.08 9.56 1.93
CA LEU A 143 9.47 8.77 2.99
C LEU A 143 9.23 9.58 4.27
N ILE A 144 8.91 10.87 4.15
CA ILE A 144 8.87 11.80 5.28
C ILE A 144 7.69 11.46 6.20
N GLY A 145 6.49 11.26 5.64
CA GLY A 145 5.29 10.93 6.40
C GLY A 145 5.39 9.58 7.10
N SER A 146 5.74 8.52 6.37
CA SER A 146 5.91 7.18 6.95
C SER A 146 7.09 7.10 7.94
N SER A 147 8.19 7.82 7.70
CA SER A 147 9.27 7.95 8.68
C SER A 147 8.83 8.61 9.97
N HIS A 148 8.03 9.68 9.88
CA HIS A 148 7.46 10.32 11.05
C HIS A 148 6.55 9.34 11.81
N PHE A 149 5.63 8.69 11.09
CA PHE A 149 4.68 7.73 11.66
C PHE A 149 5.38 6.56 12.37
N ALA A 150 6.30 5.87 11.69
CA ALA A 150 6.96 4.69 12.23
C ALA A 150 7.82 5.00 13.47
N LYS A 151 8.46 6.18 13.51
CA LYS A 151 9.23 6.63 14.68
C LYS A 151 8.34 6.97 15.86
N GLU A 152 7.20 7.63 15.64
CA GLU A 152 6.24 7.91 16.71
C GLU A 152 5.60 6.62 17.23
N ALA A 153 5.20 5.70 16.35
CA ALA A 153 4.75 4.37 16.74
C ALA A 153 5.76 3.64 17.63
N LYS A 154 7.06 3.70 17.29
CA LYS A 154 8.12 3.10 18.10
C LYS A 154 8.25 3.76 19.46
N LYS A 155 8.19 5.10 19.53
CA LYS A 155 8.21 5.83 20.82
C LYS A 155 7.02 5.48 21.70
N GLN A 156 5.86 5.26 21.10
CA GLN A 156 4.63 4.85 21.77
C GLN A 156 4.58 3.34 22.08
N ASN A 157 5.64 2.58 21.76
CA ASN A 157 5.70 1.12 21.92
C ASN A 157 4.54 0.38 21.24
N LYS A 158 4.02 0.90 20.11
CA LYS A 158 2.99 0.22 19.31
C LYS A 158 3.55 -1.11 18.81
N LYS A 159 2.70 -2.15 18.84
CA LYS A 159 3.03 -3.49 18.37
C LYS A 159 2.29 -3.76 17.07
N TYR A 160 3.04 -3.94 15.98
CA TYR A 160 2.49 -4.35 14.69
C TYR A 160 2.75 -5.82 14.45
N LYS A 161 1.68 -6.59 14.24
CA LYS A 161 1.75 -7.97 13.76
C LYS A 161 2.15 -8.02 12.30
N ALA A 162 1.64 -7.08 11.51
CA ALA A 162 1.88 -6.95 10.09
C ALA A 162 1.74 -5.50 9.64
N VAL A 163 2.59 -5.10 8.70
CA VAL A 163 2.50 -3.84 7.97
C VAL A 163 2.54 -4.17 6.47
N LEU A 164 1.47 -3.85 5.76
CA LEU A 164 1.36 -4.03 4.31
C LEU A 164 1.36 -2.64 3.66
N ILE A 165 2.33 -2.39 2.80
CA ILE A 165 2.44 -1.13 2.04
C ILE A 165 2.13 -1.41 0.58
N LEU A 166 1.23 -0.62 0.01
CA LEU A 166 0.86 -0.65 -1.40
C LEU A 166 1.69 0.42 -2.12
N GLU A 167 2.39 0.01 -3.16
CA GLU A 167 3.35 0.84 -3.90
C GLU A 167 3.23 0.51 -5.38
N SER A 168 2.48 1.32 -6.15
CA SER A 168 2.20 1.07 -7.57
C SER A 168 1.61 -0.33 -7.80
N VAL A 169 0.29 -0.45 -7.84
CA VAL A 169 -0.39 -1.76 -7.88
C VAL A 169 -1.39 -1.89 -9.02
N GLY A 170 -1.22 -1.08 -10.06
CA GLY A 170 -2.19 -0.89 -11.13
C GLY A 170 -1.72 -1.27 -12.51
N TYR A 171 -0.42 -1.38 -12.77
CA TYR A 171 0.11 -1.56 -14.13
C TYR A 171 0.52 -3.02 -14.44
N THR A 172 0.05 -3.51 -15.57
CA THR A 172 0.49 -4.79 -16.15
C THR A 172 0.89 -4.61 -17.62
N ASP A 173 1.84 -5.43 -18.07
CA ASP A 173 2.20 -5.53 -19.48
C ASP A 173 2.56 -6.99 -19.83
N MET A 174 1.79 -7.56 -20.77
CA MET A 174 1.90 -8.95 -21.21
C MET A 174 2.98 -9.16 -22.29
N ALA A 175 3.59 -8.09 -22.81
CA ALA A 175 4.67 -8.16 -23.78
C ALA A 175 5.91 -8.87 -23.19
N GLU A 176 6.60 -9.63 -24.03
CA GLU A 176 7.85 -10.28 -23.62
C GLU A 176 8.92 -9.20 -23.38
N GLY A 177 9.55 -9.22 -22.20
CA GLY A 177 10.57 -8.25 -21.83
C GLY A 177 10.02 -6.96 -21.20
N SER A 178 8.71 -6.87 -20.96
CA SER A 178 8.11 -5.73 -20.24
C SER A 178 8.55 -5.65 -18.78
N GLN A 179 8.95 -6.78 -18.17
CA GLN A 179 9.53 -6.80 -16.84
C GLN A 179 11.06 -6.74 -16.91
N HIS A 180 11.63 -5.66 -16.41
CA HIS A 180 13.06 -5.54 -16.15
C HIS A 180 13.37 -6.13 -14.76
N VAL A 181 14.45 -6.91 -14.66
CA VAL A 181 14.87 -7.51 -13.39
C VAL A 181 16.25 -6.94 -13.05
N PRO A 182 16.42 -6.27 -11.89
CA PRO A 182 17.72 -5.76 -11.49
C PRO A 182 18.77 -6.88 -11.40
N PHE A 183 20.01 -6.58 -11.81
CA PHE A 183 21.09 -7.57 -11.91
C PHE A 183 21.34 -8.39 -10.62
N PHE A 184 21.14 -7.77 -9.45
CA PHE A 184 21.34 -8.43 -8.15
C PHE A 184 20.17 -9.29 -7.68
N VAL A 185 19.03 -9.26 -8.38
CA VAL A 185 17.86 -10.11 -8.10
C VAL A 185 18.06 -11.46 -8.79
N ARG A 186 18.42 -12.48 -8.01
CA ARG A 186 18.73 -13.84 -8.49
C ARG A 186 17.63 -14.85 -8.19
N ILE A 187 16.40 -14.53 -8.57
CA ILE A 187 15.25 -15.46 -8.52
C ILE A 187 14.66 -15.63 -9.91
N PRO A 188 14.05 -16.77 -10.23
CA PRO A 188 13.33 -16.93 -11.49
C PRO A 188 12.08 -16.03 -11.46
N ILE A 189 12.06 -15.01 -12.30
CA ILE A 189 10.94 -14.07 -12.48
C ILE A 189 10.51 -14.10 -13.95
N SER A 190 9.21 -13.99 -14.18
CA SER A 190 8.66 -13.78 -15.52
C SER A 190 9.28 -12.53 -16.16
N LYS A 191 9.57 -12.61 -17.46
CA LYS A 191 9.93 -11.43 -18.27
C LYS A 191 8.71 -10.59 -18.67
N LYS A 192 7.51 -11.08 -18.36
CA LYS A 192 6.24 -10.35 -18.52
C LYS A 192 5.85 -9.74 -17.19
N GLY A 193 5.47 -8.47 -17.20
CA GLY A 193 5.01 -7.71 -16.05
C GLY A 193 3.55 -7.97 -15.73
N ASN A 194 3.18 -9.19 -15.33
CA ASN A 194 1.79 -9.58 -15.06
C ASN A 194 1.58 -10.20 -13.67
N PHE A 195 2.40 -9.78 -12.71
CA PHE A 195 2.42 -10.33 -11.35
C PHE A 195 2.50 -9.23 -10.30
N LEU A 196 2.14 -9.55 -9.06
CA LEU A 196 2.38 -8.71 -7.90
C LEU A 196 3.67 -9.16 -7.19
N GLY A 197 4.65 -8.27 -7.11
CA GLY A 197 5.84 -8.45 -6.29
C GLY A 197 5.52 -8.28 -4.80
N ILE A 198 6.04 -9.17 -3.96
CA ILE A 198 5.93 -9.06 -2.51
C ILE A 198 7.34 -8.94 -1.92
N ILE A 199 7.74 -7.73 -1.58
CA ILE A 199 9.11 -7.43 -1.14
C ILE A 199 9.16 -7.42 0.39
N ALA A 200 10.04 -8.23 0.95
CA ALA A 200 10.12 -8.45 2.40
C ALA A 200 11.57 -8.53 2.90
N ASN A 201 11.84 -8.07 4.11
CA ASN A 201 13.11 -8.35 4.78
C ASN A 201 13.06 -9.68 5.57
N ARG A 202 14.16 -10.04 6.25
CA ARG A 202 14.22 -11.28 7.06
C ARG A 202 13.17 -11.34 8.17
N ARG A 203 12.87 -10.22 8.84
CA ARG A 203 11.90 -10.16 9.96
C ARG A 203 10.47 -10.32 9.46
N SER A 204 10.20 -9.99 8.21
CA SER A 204 8.88 -10.12 7.57
C SER A 204 8.65 -11.46 6.89
N LYS A 205 9.49 -12.48 7.12
CA LYS A 205 9.39 -13.78 6.44
C LYS A 205 8.02 -14.44 6.63
N ASP A 206 7.52 -14.48 7.86
CA ASP A 206 6.23 -15.11 8.15
C ASP A 206 5.08 -14.36 7.45
N LEU A 207 5.13 -13.03 7.43
CA LEU A 207 4.16 -12.19 6.72
C LEU A 207 4.22 -12.42 5.20
N LEU A 208 5.42 -12.54 4.63
CA LEU A 208 5.63 -12.87 3.21
C LEU A 208 5.00 -14.23 2.86
N ASP A 209 5.27 -15.25 3.68
CA ASP A 209 4.73 -16.59 3.48
C ASP A 209 3.21 -16.60 3.60
N THR A 210 2.64 -15.95 4.63
CA THR A 210 1.20 -15.83 4.81
C THR A 210 0.54 -15.11 3.63
N PHE A 211 1.11 -14.00 3.16
CA PHE A 211 0.55 -13.29 2.01
C PHE A 211 0.52 -14.21 0.77
N SER A 212 1.65 -14.84 0.46
CA SER A 212 1.81 -15.69 -0.74
C SER A 212 0.90 -16.92 -0.72
N GLN A 213 0.75 -17.57 0.43
CA GLN A 213 -0.10 -18.75 0.57
C GLN A 213 -1.58 -18.39 0.51
N THR A 214 -1.98 -17.32 1.19
CA THR A 214 -3.39 -16.88 1.23
C THR A 214 -3.82 -16.29 -0.11
N SER A 215 -2.98 -15.51 -0.79
CA SER A 215 -3.27 -15.01 -2.14
C SER A 215 -3.46 -16.18 -3.12
N CYS A 216 -2.54 -17.14 -3.15
CA CYS A 216 -2.63 -18.32 -4.02
C CYS A 216 -3.90 -19.14 -3.75
N LYS A 217 -4.32 -19.25 -2.49
CA LYS A 217 -5.52 -20.00 -2.08
C LYS A 217 -6.82 -19.31 -2.49
N TYR A 218 -6.94 -18.00 -2.26
CA TYR A 218 -8.22 -17.28 -2.42
C TYR A 218 -8.34 -16.52 -3.75
N VAL A 219 -7.21 -16.18 -4.38
CA VAL A 219 -7.12 -15.39 -5.61
C VAL A 219 -6.09 -16.03 -6.55
N PRO A 220 -6.33 -17.26 -7.05
CA PRO A 220 -5.37 -17.98 -7.89
C PRO A 220 -5.02 -17.26 -9.20
N ASP A 221 -5.88 -16.37 -9.67
CA ASP A 221 -5.65 -15.54 -10.86
C ASP A 221 -4.61 -14.43 -10.63
N LEU A 222 -4.26 -14.13 -9.37
CA LEU A 222 -3.19 -13.20 -9.04
C LEU A 222 -1.86 -13.96 -8.92
N ILE A 223 -1.01 -13.83 -9.93
CA ILE A 223 0.36 -14.31 -9.84
C ILE A 223 1.11 -13.44 -8.83
N THR A 224 1.67 -14.06 -7.79
CA THR A 224 2.50 -13.37 -6.80
C THR A 224 3.94 -13.85 -6.88
N VAL A 225 4.89 -12.92 -6.79
CA VAL A 225 6.34 -13.19 -6.80
C VAL A 225 6.92 -12.72 -5.47
N PRO A 226 7.10 -13.62 -4.49
CA PRO A 226 7.71 -13.29 -3.22
C PRO A 226 9.21 -13.07 -3.40
N TYR A 227 9.72 -11.94 -2.89
CA TYR A 227 11.15 -11.64 -2.87
C TYR A 227 11.61 -11.19 -1.50
N LYS A 228 12.41 -12.03 -0.85
CA LYS A 228 13.03 -11.71 0.43
C LYS A 228 14.40 -11.07 0.20
N VAL A 229 14.51 -9.78 0.46
CA VAL A 229 15.71 -9.00 0.20
C VAL A 229 16.85 -9.31 1.19
N PRO A 230 18.10 -9.43 0.72
CA PRO A 230 19.25 -9.54 1.61
C PRO A 230 19.54 -8.19 2.30
N LEU A 231 20.06 -8.26 3.53
CA LEU A 231 20.46 -7.08 4.32
C LEU A 231 19.40 -5.95 4.38
N SER A 232 18.10 -6.32 4.43
CA SER A 232 16.97 -5.38 4.44
C SER A 232 17.01 -4.37 3.29
N GLY A 233 17.44 -4.82 2.11
CA GLY A 233 17.44 -4.02 0.89
C GLY A 233 18.66 -3.10 0.72
N ARG A 234 19.65 -3.15 1.63
CA ARG A 234 20.87 -2.30 1.51
C ARG A 234 21.75 -2.63 0.31
N ILE A 235 21.60 -3.81 -0.28
CA ILE A 235 22.32 -4.23 -1.49
C ILE A 235 21.57 -3.81 -2.75
N ILE A 236 20.25 -3.67 -2.68
CA ILE A 236 19.37 -3.33 -3.80
C ILE A 236 18.49 -2.16 -3.32
N PRO A 237 19.04 -0.93 -3.28
CA PRO A 237 18.39 0.22 -2.65
C PRO A 237 16.96 0.47 -3.15
N GLU A 238 16.67 0.13 -4.39
CA GLU A 238 15.36 0.26 -5.03
C GLU A 238 14.28 -0.53 -4.27
N THR A 239 14.66 -1.62 -3.59
CA THR A 239 13.75 -2.36 -2.71
C THR A 239 13.40 -1.65 -1.40
N ARG A 240 13.88 -0.42 -1.22
CA ARG A 240 13.60 0.46 -0.07
C ARG A 240 12.95 1.78 -0.48
N PHE A 241 12.60 1.98 -1.74
CA PHE A 241 11.93 3.18 -2.25
C PHE A 241 10.41 3.07 -2.10
N SER A 242 9.96 2.89 -0.86
CA SER A 242 8.55 3.07 -0.46
C SER A 242 8.43 3.01 1.06
N ASP A 243 7.22 3.26 1.56
CA ASP A 243 6.90 3.50 2.97
C ASP A 243 7.18 2.31 3.90
N HIS A 244 7.46 1.10 3.39
CA HIS A 244 7.81 -0.06 4.22
C HIS A 244 9.21 0.07 4.85
N ALA A 245 10.11 0.82 4.22
CA ALA A 245 11.50 0.92 4.67
C ALA A 245 11.64 1.57 6.06
N PRO A 246 10.93 2.67 6.41
CA PRO A 246 10.94 3.21 7.77
C PRO A 246 10.42 2.24 8.83
N PHE A 247 9.46 1.38 8.49
CA PHE A 247 8.99 0.32 9.39
C PHE A 247 10.08 -0.73 9.63
N TRP A 248 10.82 -1.13 8.60
CA TRP A 248 12.00 -2.00 8.76
C TRP A 248 13.06 -1.38 9.68
N ASP A 249 13.35 -0.10 9.51
CA ASP A 249 14.34 0.62 10.31
C ASP A 249 13.89 0.77 11.77
N CYS A 250 12.57 0.88 12.00
CA CYS A 250 11.99 0.86 13.34
C CYS A 250 11.91 -0.55 13.94
N GLY A 251 11.99 -1.59 13.10
CA GLY A 251 12.02 -2.99 13.51
C GLY A 251 10.68 -3.71 13.38
N TYR A 252 9.72 -3.17 12.62
CA TYR A 252 8.42 -3.80 12.40
C TYR A 252 8.44 -4.79 11.22
N PRO A 253 7.59 -5.85 11.26
CA PRO A 253 7.41 -6.76 10.14
C PRO A 253 6.56 -6.09 9.04
N ALA A 254 7.22 -5.56 8.02
CA ALA A 254 6.57 -4.90 6.88
C ALA A 254 6.85 -5.61 5.54
N ILE A 255 5.88 -5.60 4.64
CA ILE A 255 6.03 -6.00 3.23
C ILE A 255 5.59 -4.84 2.32
N MET A 256 6.22 -4.74 1.16
CA MET A 256 5.77 -3.89 0.05
C MET A 256 5.10 -4.76 -1.01
N LEU A 257 3.92 -4.36 -1.44
CA LEU A 257 3.14 -4.95 -2.52
C LEU A 257 3.23 -4.01 -3.70
N THR A 258 3.80 -4.48 -4.81
CA THR A 258 4.09 -3.62 -5.96
C THR A 258 3.97 -4.39 -7.27
N ASP A 259 3.53 -3.71 -8.32
CA ASP A 259 3.67 -4.13 -9.71
C ASP A 259 5.09 -3.90 -10.25
N THR A 260 6.03 -3.54 -9.38
CA THR A 260 7.45 -3.27 -9.65
C THR A 260 7.74 -1.92 -10.31
N ALA A 261 6.76 -1.02 -10.42
CA ALA A 261 6.96 0.40 -10.65
C ALA A 261 7.93 0.66 -11.83
N MET A 262 9.05 1.37 -11.60
CA MET A 262 10.05 1.70 -12.63
C MET A 262 10.63 0.51 -13.41
N PHE A 263 10.50 -0.71 -12.89
CA PHE A 263 10.97 -1.92 -13.58
C PHE A 263 9.97 -2.48 -14.59
N ARG A 264 8.74 -1.98 -14.60
CA ARG A 264 7.66 -2.43 -15.48
C ARG A 264 6.95 -1.27 -16.16
N ASN A 265 6.52 -0.26 -15.41
CA ASN A 265 5.69 0.83 -15.89
C ASN A 265 6.56 1.90 -16.58
N PRO A 266 6.48 2.06 -17.92
CA PRO A 266 7.25 3.08 -18.63
C PRO A 266 6.75 4.51 -18.37
N TYR A 267 5.60 4.66 -17.71
CA TYR A 267 4.99 5.94 -17.38
C TYR A 267 5.31 6.41 -15.95
N TYR A 268 5.94 5.58 -15.14
CA TYR A 268 6.35 5.89 -13.75
C TYR A 268 7.08 7.24 -13.66
N HIS A 269 6.62 8.12 -12.76
CA HIS A 269 7.12 9.50 -12.59
C HIS A 269 7.03 10.37 -13.86
N THR A 270 6.07 10.13 -14.75
CA THR A 270 5.84 10.95 -15.95
C THR A 270 4.42 11.51 -16.02
N HIS A 271 4.20 12.50 -16.88
CA HIS A 271 2.87 13.07 -17.13
C HIS A 271 1.85 12.09 -17.74
N ASN A 272 2.32 10.91 -18.18
CA ASN A 272 1.53 9.83 -18.76
C ASN A 272 1.13 8.75 -17.75
N ASP A 273 1.53 8.88 -16.48
CA ASP A 273 1.00 8.01 -15.42
C ASP A 273 -0.47 8.38 -15.14
N ARG A 274 -1.36 7.73 -15.89
CA ARG A 274 -2.77 8.08 -16.05
C ARG A 274 -3.67 6.86 -15.88
N ILE A 275 -4.90 7.08 -15.43
CA ILE A 275 -5.88 6.02 -15.18
C ILE A 275 -6.09 5.10 -16.39
N GLU A 276 -5.98 5.61 -17.61
CA GLU A 276 -6.13 4.83 -18.84
C GLU A 276 -5.05 3.77 -19.04
N THR A 277 -3.93 3.89 -18.33
CA THR A 277 -2.82 2.92 -18.38
C THR A 277 -3.02 1.73 -17.43
N LEU A 278 -4.01 1.78 -16.54
CA LEU A 278 -4.17 0.80 -15.46
C LEU A 278 -4.98 -0.43 -15.87
N ASP A 279 -4.54 -1.58 -15.37
CA ASP A 279 -5.27 -2.85 -15.42
C ASP A 279 -6.14 -3.00 -14.17
N PHE A 280 -7.40 -2.60 -14.28
CA PHE A 280 -8.36 -2.70 -13.18
C PHE A 280 -8.73 -4.14 -12.80
N VAL A 281 -8.52 -5.14 -13.68
CA VAL A 281 -8.72 -6.54 -13.31
C VAL A 281 -7.60 -6.98 -12.36
N PHE A 282 -6.37 -6.54 -12.64
CA PHE A 282 -5.24 -6.73 -11.74
C PHE A 282 -5.47 -6.04 -10.39
N ILE A 283 -5.89 -4.76 -10.36
CA ILE A 283 -6.18 -4.02 -9.12
C ILE A 283 -7.26 -4.73 -8.29
N VAL A 284 -8.34 -5.24 -8.92
CA VAL A 284 -9.38 -6.02 -8.23
C VAL A 284 -8.78 -7.26 -7.57
N ASN A 285 -7.91 -7.98 -8.27
CA ASN A 285 -7.28 -9.18 -7.75
C ASN A 285 -6.30 -8.86 -6.61
N VAL A 286 -5.52 -7.78 -6.71
CA VAL A 286 -4.69 -7.27 -5.61
C VAL A 286 -5.56 -6.95 -4.39
N THR A 287 -6.66 -6.22 -4.58
CA THR A 287 -7.60 -5.85 -3.51
C THR A 287 -8.16 -7.09 -2.82
N LYS A 288 -8.62 -8.09 -3.59
CA LYS A 288 -9.12 -9.37 -3.05
C LYS A 288 -8.06 -10.10 -2.23
N ALA A 289 -6.80 -10.09 -2.68
CA ALA A 289 -5.70 -10.73 -1.97
C ALA A 289 -5.43 -10.02 -0.64
N VAL A 290 -5.39 -8.68 -0.63
CA VAL A 290 -5.23 -7.88 0.59
C VAL A 290 -6.37 -8.13 1.59
N VAL A 291 -7.63 -8.08 1.14
CA VAL A 291 -8.80 -8.42 1.98
C VAL A 291 -8.62 -9.81 2.61
N SER A 292 -8.28 -10.80 1.79
CA SER A 292 -8.15 -12.20 2.24
C SER A 292 -7.03 -12.37 3.28
N VAL A 293 -5.89 -11.73 3.05
CA VAL A 293 -4.73 -11.77 3.96
C VAL A 293 -5.04 -11.07 5.28
N ILE A 294 -5.71 -9.91 5.26
CA ILE A 294 -6.09 -9.22 6.49
C ILE A 294 -7.12 -10.04 7.28
N CYS A 295 -8.09 -10.67 6.62
CA CYS A 295 -9.03 -11.58 7.30
C CYS A 295 -8.32 -12.78 7.96
N GLU A 296 -7.34 -13.38 7.29
CA GLU A 296 -6.53 -14.49 7.82
C GLU A 296 -5.69 -14.04 9.03
N LEU A 297 -4.94 -12.93 8.90
CA LEU A 297 -4.12 -12.38 9.99
C LEU A 297 -4.96 -11.87 11.16
N GLY A 298 -6.16 -11.36 10.88
CA GLY A 298 -7.10 -10.82 11.84
C GLY A 298 -7.87 -11.86 12.65
N ASN A 299 -7.69 -13.16 12.34
CA ASN A 299 -8.44 -14.29 12.91
C ASN A 299 -9.94 -14.01 12.93
N GLN A 300 -10.53 -13.73 11.76
CA GLN A 300 -11.94 -13.36 11.67
C GLN A 300 -12.88 -14.36 12.36
N ILE A 301 -13.70 -13.87 13.30
CA ILE A 301 -14.73 -14.66 13.97
C ILE A 301 -16.05 -14.46 13.22
N LEU A 302 -16.77 -15.56 12.95
CA LEU A 302 -18.12 -15.53 12.41
C LEU A 302 -19.05 -14.73 13.34
N PRO A 303 -20.06 -14.02 12.81
CA PRO A 303 -21.16 -13.53 13.64
C PRO A 303 -21.89 -14.67 14.37
#